data_AF-A0A7J4KXT1-F1
#
_entry.id   AF-A0A7J4KXT1-F1
#
_cell.length_a   1.000
_cell.length_b   1.000
_cell.length_c   1.000
_cell.angle_alpha   90.00
_cell.angle_beta   90.00
_cell.angle_gamma   90.00
#
_symmetry.space_group_name_H-M   'P 1'
#
loop_
_entity.id
_entity.type
_entity.pdbx_description
1 polymer ?
#
loop_
_entity_poly.entity_id
_entity_poly.type
_entity_poly.pdbx_seq_one_letter_code
_entity_poly.pdbx_strand_id
1 'polypeptide(L)'
;MKTQALVKIALATSLLGLFSLYIISETFEPKIILISEVNEKMFDSYVRISGQISSARETEGLYILQVNDSSGKIEVIIYKEKEKLSFSRGQEVEVIGKVSEFRGKIQLEAADIRMMESEIGGVGETGEGWGELEGG
;
A
#
# COMPACT_ATOMS: atom_id res chain seq x y z
N MET A 1 49.55 7.91 22.60
CA MET A 1 49.23 7.00 21.47
C MET A 1 47.90 6.23 21.64
N LYS A 2 47.40 5.97 22.86
CA LYS A 2 46.16 5.18 23.08
C LYS A 2 44.82 5.88 22.72
N THR A 3 44.71 7.19 22.90
CA THR A 3 43.45 7.93 22.69
C THR A 3 43.00 7.96 21.22
N GLN A 4 43.93 8.11 20.29
CA GLN A 4 43.58 8.13 18.86
C GLN A 4 43.07 6.77 18.35
N ALA A 5 43.52 5.66 18.94
CA ALA A 5 42.98 4.34 18.63
C ALA A 5 41.55 4.19 19.15
N LEU A 6 41.25 4.64 20.38
CA LEU A 6 39.89 4.66 20.92
C LEU A 6 38.94 5.49 20.05
N VAL A 7 39.35 6.68 19.64
CA VAL A 7 38.52 7.58 18.82
C VAL A 7 38.22 6.95 17.45
N LYS A 8 39.19 6.28 16.82
CA LYS A 8 38.98 5.59 15.54
C LYS A 8 38.01 4.42 15.67
N ILE A 9 38.11 3.62 16.74
CA ILE A 9 37.20 2.51 16.99
C ILE A 9 35.80 3.02 17.27
N ALA A 10 35.65 4.05 18.12
CA ALA A 10 34.36 4.67 18.41
C ALA A 10 33.69 5.19 17.13
N LEU A 11 34.44 5.90 16.28
CA LEU A 11 33.96 6.41 15.01
C LEU A 11 33.53 5.29 14.06
N ALA A 12 34.31 4.21 13.97
CA ALA A 12 33.98 3.04 13.17
C ALA A 12 32.71 2.35 13.68
N THR A 13 32.57 2.16 15.00
CA THR A 13 31.38 1.54 15.59
C THR A 13 30.12 2.38 15.40
N SER A 14 30.22 3.72 15.49
CA SER A 14 29.07 4.59 15.20
C SER A 14 28.67 4.54 13.73
N LEU A 15 29.65 4.47 12.82
CA LEU A 15 29.37 4.40 11.39
C LEU A 15 28.73 3.06 11.03
N LEU A 16 29.22 1.96 11.61
CA LEU A 16 28.62 0.63 11.47
C LEU A 16 27.20 0.56 12.04
N GLY A 17 26.97 1.18 13.20
CA GLY A 17 25.63 1.22 13.80
C GLY A 17 24.63 1.96 12.92
N LEU A 18 25.02 3.13 12.39
CA LEU A 18 24.19 3.90 11.47
C LEU A 18 23.94 3.13 10.17
N PHE A 19 24.98 2.50 9.61
CA PHE A 19 24.87 1.70 8.39
C PHE A 19 23.96 0.48 8.59
N SER A 20 24.08 -0.18 9.74
CA SER A 20 23.20 -1.30 10.10
C SER A 20 21.75 -0.85 10.27
N LEU A 21 21.51 0.31 10.91
CA LEU A 21 20.16 0.85 11.05
C LEU A 21 19.55 1.22 9.70
N TYR A 22 20.36 1.74 8.78
CA TYR A 22 19.95 2.04 7.41
C TYR A 22 19.44 0.78 6.68
N ILE A 23 20.20 -0.32 6.73
CA ILE A 23 19.80 -1.60 6.11
C ILE A 23 18.52 -2.17 6.75
N ILE A 24 18.41 -2.10 8.07
CA ILE A 24 17.23 -2.59 8.78
C ILE A 24 16.00 -1.76 8.41
N SER A 25 16.16 -0.44 8.30
CA SER A 25 15.07 0.47 7.95
C SER A 25 14.49 0.21 6.57
N GLU A 26 15.27 -0.27 5.62
CA GLU A 26 14.78 -0.60 4.27
C GLU A 26 14.09 -1.96 4.19
N THR A 27 14.33 -2.87 5.14
CA THR A 27 13.82 -4.25 5.09
C THR A 27 12.65 -4.51 6.03
N PHE A 28 12.30 -3.55 6.88
CA PHE A 28 11.26 -3.73 7.90
C PHE A 28 9.86 -3.42 7.36
N GLU A 29 9.27 -4.42 6.73
CA GLU A 29 7.91 -4.40 6.23
C GLU A 29 6.95 -5.10 7.21
N PRO A 30 5.82 -4.48 7.64
CA PRO A 30 4.86 -5.14 8.52
C PRO A 30 4.27 -6.40 7.87
N LYS A 31 3.99 -7.45 8.66
CA LYS A 31 3.37 -8.68 8.15
C LYS A 31 1.97 -8.38 7.59
N ILE A 32 1.63 -8.98 6.44
CA ILE A 32 0.27 -8.99 5.90
C ILE A 32 -0.67 -9.74 6.86
N ILE A 33 -1.74 -9.08 7.27
CA ILE A 33 -2.82 -9.63 8.10
C ILE A 33 -4.17 -9.51 7.39
N LEU A 34 -5.15 -10.30 7.83
CA LEU A 34 -6.51 -10.20 7.32
C LEU A 34 -7.21 -8.99 7.91
N ILE A 35 -8.13 -8.40 7.14
CA ILE A 35 -8.90 -7.23 7.56
C ILE A 35 -9.71 -7.53 8.84
N SER A 36 -10.24 -8.76 8.98
CA SER A 36 -10.98 -9.19 10.17
C SER A 36 -10.13 -9.28 11.45
N GLU A 37 -8.81 -9.37 11.32
CA GLU A 37 -7.88 -9.43 12.46
C GLU A 37 -7.57 -8.04 13.02
N VAL A 38 -7.82 -6.98 12.23
CA VAL A 38 -7.62 -5.58 12.65
C VAL A 38 -8.62 -5.24 13.75
N ASN A 39 -8.11 -4.92 14.93
CA ASN A 39 -8.92 -4.64 16.11
C ASN A 39 -8.32 -3.52 16.98
N GLU A 40 -9.07 -3.09 18.00
CA GLU A 40 -8.71 -1.98 18.89
C GLU A 40 -7.37 -2.15 19.60
N LYS A 41 -6.91 -3.39 19.84
CA LYS A 41 -5.59 -3.62 20.47
C LYS A 41 -4.42 -3.23 19.56
N MET A 42 -4.69 -3.01 18.28
CA MET A 42 -3.70 -2.61 17.28
C MET A 42 -3.72 -1.10 17.01
N PHE A 43 -4.51 -0.30 17.75
CA PHE A 43 -4.48 1.15 17.60
C PHE A 43 -3.06 1.71 17.71
N ASP A 44 -2.78 2.70 16.85
CA ASP A 44 -1.47 3.31 16.63
C ASP A 44 -0.36 2.37 16.14
N SER A 45 -0.69 1.10 15.84
CA SER A 45 0.23 0.18 15.19
C SER A 45 0.09 0.27 13.67
N TYR A 46 1.20 0.03 12.98
CA TYR A 46 1.22 -0.13 11.53
C TYR A 46 0.92 -1.57 11.17
N VAL A 47 -0.07 -1.76 10.29
CA VAL A 47 -0.43 -3.06 9.74
C VAL A 47 -0.37 -3.00 8.23
N ARG A 48 -0.28 -4.19 7.62
CA ARG A 48 -0.31 -4.35 6.19
C ARG A 48 -1.49 -5.23 5.82
N ILE A 49 -2.30 -4.77 4.87
CA ILE A 49 -3.44 -5.51 4.33
C ILE A 49 -3.31 -5.59 2.81
N SER A 50 -3.89 -6.65 2.23
CA SER A 50 -4.04 -6.80 0.78
C SER A 50 -5.52 -7.06 0.47
N GLY A 51 -6.04 -6.39 -0.55
CA GLY A 51 -7.44 -6.51 -0.92
C GLY A 51 -7.80 -5.73 -2.17
N GLN A 52 -9.10 -5.74 -2.49
CA GLN A 52 -9.65 -5.06 -3.65
C GLN A 52 -10.40 -3.79 -3.23
N ILE A 53 -10.29 -2.73 -4.03
CA ILE A 53 -11.07 -1.51 -3.84
C ILE A 53 -12.52 -1.75 -4.26
N SER A 54 -13.46 -1.73 -3.32
CA SER A 54 -14.90 -1.78 -3.60
C SER A 54 -15.49 -0.41 -3.88
N SER A 55 -14.94 0.66 -3.29
CA SER A 55 -15.32 2.03 -3.61
C SER A 55 -14.19 3.01 -3.32
N ALA A 56 -14.17 4.12 -4.06
CA ALA A 56 -13.23 5.22 -3.86
C ALA A 56 -13.99 6.54 -3.90
N ARG A 57 -13.72 7.42 -2.93
CA ARG A 57 -14.26 8.78 -2.87
C ARG A 57 -13.13 9.77 -2.66
N GLU A 58 -13.14 10.83 -3.45
CA GLU A 58 -12.23 11.96 -3.30
C GLU A 58 -12.95 13.11 -2.57
N THR A 59 -12.30 13.70 -1.58
CA THR A 59 -12.74 14.93 -0.88
C THR A 59 -11.70 16.03 -1.13
N GLU A 60 -11.82 17.22 -0.54
CA GLU A 60 -10.85 18.30 -0.77
C GLU A 60 -9.41 17.92 -0.34
N GLY A 61 -9.26 17.20 0.78
CA GLY A 61 -7.96 16.87 1.37
C GLY A 61 -7.63 15.38 1.46
N LEU A 62 -8.58 14.48 1.16
CA LEU A 62 -8.43 13.03 1.38
C LEU A 62 -8.93 12.22 0.19
N TYR A 63 -8.31 11.07 -0.05
CA TYR A 63 -8.95 9.93 -0.70
C TYR A 63 -9.45 8.96 0.38
N ILE A 64 -10.69 8.51 0.24
CA ILE A 64 -11.35 7.56 1.14
C ILE A 64 -11.65 6.33 0.31
N LEU A 65 -10.97 5.23 0.60
CA LEU A 65 -11.14 3.95 -0.09
C LEU A 65 -11.83 2.96 0.81
N GLN A 66 -12.73 2.16 0.24
CA GLN A 66 -13.22 0.96 0.88
C GLN A 66 -12.49 -0.24 0.27
N VAL A 67 -11.69 -0.91 1.09
CA VAL A 67 -10.91 -2.09 0.69
C VAL A 67 -11.54 -3.31 1.34
N ASN A 68 -11.71 -4.38 0.56
CA ASN A 68 -12.21 -5.65 1.04
C ASN A 68 -11.27 -6.79 0.65
N ASP A 69 -11.13 -7.74 1.55
CA ASP A 69 -10.44 -9.01 1.32
C ASP A 69 -11.46 -10.16 1.47
N SER A 70 -10.98 -11.39 1.63
CA SER A 70 -11.84 -12.56 1.87
C SER A 70 -12.48 -12.58 3.25
N SER A 71 -12.02 -11.75 4.18
CA SER A 71 -12.39 -11.77 5.60
C SER A 71 -13.32 -10.63 6.01
N GLY A 72 -13.26 -9.49 5.33
CA GLY A 72 -14.00 -8.30 5.72
C GLY A 72 -13.75 -7.08 4.83
N LYS A 73 -14.13 -5.92 5.36
CA LYS A 73 -13.96 -4.61 4.71
C LYS A 73 -13.47 -3.58 5.71
N ILE A 74 -12.61 -2.68 5.24
CA ILE A 74 -12.07 -1.59 6.04
C ILE A 74 -11.99 -0.30 5.22
N GLU A 75 -12.14 0.83 5.90
CA GLU A 75 -11.96 2.15 5.32
C GLU A 75 -10.48 2.52 5.40
N VAL A 76 -9.92 2.98 4.28
CA VAL A 76 -8.53 3.43 4.15
C VAL A 76 -8.55 4.91 3.79
N ILE A 77 -7.92 5.71 4.63
CA ILE A 77 -7.80 7.16 4.49
C ILE A 77 -6.41 7.49 3.96
N ILE A 78 -6.35 8.22 2.86
CA ILE A 78 -5.10 8.69 2.24
C ILE A 78 -5.15 10.21 2.22
N TYR A 79 -4.20 10.85 2.89
CA TYR A 79 -4.05 12.30 2.83
C TYR A 79 -3.50 12.69 1.46
N LYS A 80 -4.11 13.69 0.83
CA LYS A 80 -3.65 14.15 -0.47
C LYS A 80 -2.28 14.81 -0.36
N GLU A 81 -1.35 14.33 -1.16
CA GLU A 81 -0.09 15.01 -1.43
C GLU A 81 -0.17 15.84 -2.71
N LYS A 82 0.95 16.39 -3.17
CA LYS A 82 1.01 17.17 -4.42
C LYS A 82 0.72 16.32 -5.66
N GLU A 83 0.94 15.02 -5.58
CA GLU A 83 0.68 14.08 -6.66
C GLU A 83 -0.78 13.60 -6.63
N LYS A 84 -1.42 13.60 -7.81
CA LYS A 84 -2.80 13.14 -7.95
C LYS A 84 -2.80 11.62 -8.08
N LEU A 85 -3.39 10.94 -7.11
CA LEU A 85 -3.62 9.50 -7.18
C LEU A 85 -4.97 9.22 -7.82
N SER A 86 -5.05 8.13 -8.60
CA SER A 86 -6.28 7.65 -9.21
C SER A 86 -6.55 6.24 -8.72
N PHE A 87 -7.76 6.01 -8.21
CA PHE A 87 -8.18 4.72 -7.64
C PHE A 87 -9.42 4.23 -8.37
N SER A 88 -9.36 3.01 -8.88
CA SER A 88 -10.47 2.38 -9.60
C SER A 88 -11.11 1.28 -8.78
N ARG A 89 -12.43 1.16 -8.86
CA ARG A 89 -13.13 0.01 -8.30
C ARG A 89 -12.66 -1.27 -8.99
N GLY A 90 -12.45 -2.34 -8.22
CA GLY A 90 -11.96 -3.62 -8.72
C GLY A 90 -10.44 -3.74 -8.74
N GLN A 91 -9.71 -2.66 -8.49
CA GLN A 91 -8.25 -2.67 -8.44
C GLN A 91 -7.74 -3.35 -7.18
N GLU A 92 -6.74 -4.22 -7.33
CA GLU A 92 -6.04 -4.85 -6.21
C GLU A 92 -4.97 -3.91 -5.66
N VAL A 93 -4.96 -3.80 -4.33
CA VAL A 93 -4.05 -2.91 -3.61
C VAL A 93 -3.49 -3.57 -2.37
N GLU A 94 -2.25 -3.24 -2.05
CA GLU A 94 -1.62 -3.48 -0.76
C GLU A 94 -1.51 -2.15 -0.02
N VAL A 95 -1.96 -2.11 1.22
CA VAL A 95 -1.96 -0.90 2.05
C VAL A 95 -1.17 -1.15 3.30
N ILE A 96 -0.17 -0.31 3.55
CA ILE A 96 0.49 -0.18 4.84
C ILE A 96 -0.11 1.05 5.51
N GLY A 97 -0.73 0.88 6.66
CA GLY A 97 -1.39 1.98 7.34
C GLY A 97 -1.40 1.85 8.85
N LYS A 98 -1.53 2.99 9.51
CA LYS A 98 -1.72 3.06 10.96
C LYS A 98 -3.18 2.75 11.28
N VAL A 99 -3.42 1.80 12.19
CA VAL A 99 -4.77 1.53 12.69
C VAL A 99 -5.22 2.70 13.56
N SER A 100 -6.35 3.30 13.19
CA SER A 100 -6.96 4.41 13.90
C SER A 100 -8.46 4.22 14.00
N GLU A 101 -9.12 5.13 14.73
CA GLU A 101 -10.56 5.14 14.88
C GLU A 101 -11.11 6.50 14.46
N PHE A 102 -12.18 6.49 13.68
CA PHE A 102 -12.96 7.67 13.38
C PHE A 102 -14.44 7.40 13.64
N ARG A 103 -15.02 8.15 14.57
CA ARG A 103 -16.45 8.07 14.93
C ARG A 103 -16.92 6.65 15.28
N GLY A 104 -16.18 5.91 16.10
CA GLY A 104 -16.58 4.55 16.48
C GLY A 104 -16.23 3.47 15.46
N LYS A 105 -15.53 3.81 14.37
CA LYS A 105 -15.17 2.85 13.31
C LYS A 105 -13.66 2.77 13.16
N ILE A 106 -13.16 1.54 13.20
CA ILE A 106 -11.77 1.23 12.90
C ILE A 106 -11.51 1.49 11.41
N GLN A 107 -10.43 2.20 11.13
CA GLN A 107 -9.97 2.55 9.80
C GLN A 107 -8.43 2.49 9.74
N LEU A 108 -7.88 2.53 8.53
CA LEU A 108 -6.43 2.66 8.32
C LEU A 108 -6.11 4.05 7.78
N GLU A 109 -5.17 4.74 8.41
CA GLU A 109 -4.49 5.89 7.81
C GLU A 109 -3.31 5.38 7.00
N ALA A 110 -3.39 5.46 5.67
CA ALA A 110 -2.36 4.93 4.79
C ALA A 110 -1.05 5.72 4.93
N ALA A 111 0.05 4.98 5.06
CA ALA A 111 1.40 5.51 4.94
C ALA A 111 2.08 5.08 3.63
N ASP A 112 1.70 3.91 3.10
CA ASP A 112 2.10 3.46 1.78
C ASP A 112 0.92 2.71 1.13
N ILE A 113 0.78 2.86 -0.19
CA ILE A 113 -0.21 2.14 -0.98
C ILE A 113 0.40 1.69 -2.29
N ARG A 114 0.30 0.40 -2.58
CA ARG A 114 0.83 -0.23 -3.78
C ARG A 114 -0.31 -0.76 -4.60
N MET A 115 -0.35 -0.35 -5.87
CA MET A 115 -1.29 -0.87 -6.84
C MET A 115 -0.70 -2.13 -7.44
N MET A 116 -1.44 -3.24 -7.39
CA MET A 116 -1.04 -4.44 -8.11
C MET A 116 -1.58 -4.32 -9.54
N GLU A 117 -0.69 -4.33 -10.52
CA GLU A 117 -1.10 -4.38 -11.93
C GLU A 117 -1.80 -5.72 -12.16
N SER A 118 -3.06 -5.68 -12.56
CA SER A 118 -3.79 -6.88 -12.95
C SER A 118 -3.36 -7.26 -14.36
N GLU A 119 -2.67 -8.39 -14.52
CA GLU A 119 -2.41 -9.00 -15.83
C GLU A 119 -3.72 -9.55 -16.44
N ILE A 120 -4.64 -8.69 -16.87
CA ILE A 120 -5.79 -9.08 -17.69
C ILE A 120 -6.02 -8.07 -18.82
N GLY A 121 -5.54 -8.45 -20.01
CA GLY A 121 -5.78 -7.72 -21.26
C GLY A 121 -5.08 -8.26 -22.50
N GLY A 122 -4.68 -9.54 -22.53
CA GLY A 122 -4.40 -10.25 -23.77
C GLY A 122 -5.68 -10.91 -24.30
N VAL A 123 -5.84 -10.89 -25.62
CA VAL A 123 -6.90 -11.51 -26.45
C VAL A 123 -8.10 -10.60 -26.80
N GLY A 124 -7.95 -9.94 -27.94
CA GLY A 124 -9.04 -9.69 -28.87
C GLY A 124 -8.75 -10.42 -30.18
N GLU A 125 -9.09 -11.70 -30.25
CA GLU A 125 -9.37 -12.36 -31.52
C GLU A 125 -10.56 -11.63 -32.18
N THR A 126 -10.34 -10.94 -33.29
CA THR A 126 -11.43 -10.68 -34.23
C THR A 126 -11.34 -11.73 -35.32
N GLY A 127 -12.19 -12.74 -35.15
CA GLY A 127 -12.50 -13.73 -36.16
C GLY A 127 -13.07 -13.09 -37.43
N GLU A 128 -12.98 -13.93 -38.45
CA GLU A 128 -13.42 -13.80 -39.82
C GLU A 128 -14.83 -13.19 -39.98
N GLY A 129 -14.97 -12.29 -40.95
CA GLY A 129 -16.25 -11.92 -41.55
C GLY A 129 -16.14 -12.05 -43.06
N TRP A 130 -16.69 -13.13 -43.61
CA TRP A 130 -17.01 -13.21 -45.04
C TRP A 130 -18.17 -12.25 -45.34
N GLY A 131 -17.97 -11.40 -46.34
CA GLY A 131 -18.98 -10.54 -46.92
C GLY A 131 -18.73 -10.44 -48.43
N GLU A 132 -19.24 -11.42 -49.16
CA GLU A 132 -19.37 -11.45 -50.61
C GLU A 132 -20.30 -10.32 -51.12
N LEU A 133 -19.89 -9.69 -52.23
CA LEU A 133 -20.67 -9.15 -53.36
C LEU A 133 -21.78 -8.11 -53.12
N GLU A 134 -21.67 -6.94 -53.77
CA GLU A 134 -22.39 -6.58 -55.01
C GLU A 134 -22.27 -5.09 -55.37
N GLY A 135 -22.03 -4.80 -56.65
CA GLY A 135 -22.73 -3.76 -57.43
C GLY A 135 -22.38 -2.27 -57.24
N GLY A 136 -21.78 -1.67 -58.28
CA GLY A 136 -21.70 -0.21 -58.46
C GLY A 136 -20.65 0.23 -59.46
#